data_AF-A0A2A6LXL9-F1
#
_entry.id   AF-A0A2A6LXL9-F1
#
_cell.length_a   1.000
_cell.length_b   1.000
_cell.length_c   1.000
_cell.angle_alpha   90.00
_cell.angle_beta   90.00
_cell.angle_gamma   90.00
#
_symmetry.space_group_name_H-M   'P 1'
#
loop_
_entity.id
_entity.type
_entity.pdbx_description
1 polymer ?
#
loop_
_entity_poly.entity_id
_entity_poly.type
_entity_poly.pdbx_seq_one_letter_code
_entity_poly.pdbx_strand_id
1 'polypeptide(L)' 'MDQALFNRLCRAGKFKDALGLAIRGREHEKYTPSRFSMDKKSGLPIFYRGNKRVEADATGEWQLAKNTKL' A
#
# COMPACT_ATOMS: atom_id res chain seq x y z
N MET A 1 -6.07 7.40 -1.21
CA MET A 1 -4.87 7.63 -2.06
C MET A 1 -5.33 8.00 -3.46
N ASP A 2 -4.66 8.93 -4.14
CA ASP A 2 -4.89 9.19 -5.57
C ASP A 2 -4.35 8.02 -6.41
N GLN A 3 -5.26 7.16 -6.89
CA GLN A 3 -4.92 5.95 -7.62
C GLN A 3 -4.33 6.23 -9.00
N ALA A 4 -4.75 7.31 -9.67
CA ALA A 4 -4.25 7.65 -10.99
C ALA A 4 -2.79 8.09 -10.91
N LEU A 5 -2.46 8.92 -9.92
CA LEU A 5 -1.08 9.33 -9.66
C LEU A 5 -0.21 8.15 -9.23
N PHE A 6 -0.70 7.29 -8.33
CA PHE A 6 0.00 6.08 -7.92
C PHE A 6 0.36 5.19 -9.12
N ASN A 7 -0.62 4.91 -9.99
CA ASN A 7 -0.42 4.09 -11.17
C ASN A 7 0.58 4.71 -12.15
N ARG A 8 0.56 6.03 -12.33
CA ARG A 8 1.54 6.75 -13.16
C ARG A 8 2.96 6.61 -12.60
N LEU A 9 3.12 6.75 -11.28
CA LEU A 9 4.41 6.57 -10.61
C LEU A 9 4.94 5.15 -10.78
N CYS A 10 4.08 4.13 -10.61
CA CYS A 10 4.44 2.74 -10.84
C CYS A 10 4.89 2.48 -12.30
N ARG A 11 4.15 2.99 -13.28
CA ARG A 11 4.51 2.87 -14.71
C ARG A 11 5.82 3.58 -15.06
N ALA A 12 6.15 4.65 -14.36
CA ALA A 12 7.41 5.39 -14.51
C ALA A 12 8.58 4.78 -13.71
N GLY A 13 8.39 3.64 -13.03
CA GLY A 13 9.42 3.02 -12.18
C GLY A 13 9.69 3.76 -10.86
N LYS A 14 8.88 4.77 -10.52
CA LYS A 14 9.02 5.60 -9.32
C LYS A 14 8.34 4.96 -8.11
N PHE A 15 8.76 3.75 -7.76
CA PHE A 15 8.11 2.97 -6.70
C PHE A 15 8.25 3.59 -5.30
N LYS A 16 9.36 4.26 -4.99
CA LYS A 16 9.54 4.97 -3.72
C LYS A 16 8.53 6.12 -3.57
N ASP A 17 8.34 6.90 -4.62
CA ASP A 17 7.37 7.99 -4.64
C ASP A 17 5.94 7.46 -4.55
N ALA A 18 5.64 6.34 -5.23
CA ALA A 18 4.35 5.68 -5.14
C ALA A 18 4.05 5.19 -3.70
N LEU A 19 5.04 4.59 -3.04
CA LEU A 19 4.91 4.20 -1.64
C LEU A 19 4.71 5.44 -0.74
N GLY A 20 5.49 6.50 -0.95
CA GLY A 20 5.34 7.76 -0.23
C GLY A 20 3.94 8.36 -0.39
N LEU A 21 3.37 8.31 -1.60
CA LEU A 21 2.01 8.75 -1.86
C LEU A 21 0.97 7.91 -1.10
N ALA A 22 1.18 6.59 -0.99
CA ALA A 22 0.28 5.69 -0.28
C ALA A 22 0.26 5.95 1.24
N ILE A 23 1.40 6.34 1.82
CA ILE A 23 1.56 6.51 3.27
C ILE A 23 1.53 7.97 3.75
N ARG A 24 1.26 8.92 2.84
CA ARG A 24 1.35 10.36 3.13
C ARG A 24 0.47 10.77 4.31
N GLY A 25 1.06 11.41 5.31
CA GLY A 25 0.41 11.84 6.55
C GLY A 25 0.22 10.73 7.58
N ARG A 26 0.73 9.52 7.30
CA ARG A 26 0.64 8.31 8.14
C ARG A 26 1.99 7.59 8.20
N GLU A 27 3.09 8.31 8.03
CA GLU A 27 4.44 7.76 7.91
C GLU A 27 4.91 7.06 9.19
N HIS A 28 4.38 7.49 10.34
CA HIS A 28 4.79 7.05 11.68
C HIS A 28 3.83 6.04 12.33
N GLU A 29 2.78 5.60 11.63
CA GLU A 29 1.89 4.57 12.18
C GLU A 29 2.63 3.24 12.35
N LYS A 30 2.18 2.45 13.34
CA LYS A 30 2.78 1.15 13.68
C LYS A 30 2.85 0.20 12.48
N TYR A 31 1.81 0.20 11.65
CA TYR A 31 1.66 -0.71 10.52
C TYR A 31 1.86 -0.03 9.16
N THR A 32 2.43 1.18 9.13
CA THR A 32 2.74 1.86 7.87
C THR A 32 3.53 0.95 6.93
N PRO A 33 3.05 0.73 5.70
CA PRO A 33 3.72 -0.11 4.72
C PRO A 33 5.17 0.30 4.48
N SER A 34 6.07 -0.67 4.43
CA SER A 34 7.47 -0.47 4.04
C SER A 34 7.75 -0.86 2.59
N ARG A 35 6.85 -1.63 1.97
CA ARG A 35 6.91 -2.04 0.55
C ARG A 35 5.51 -2.38 0.04
N PHE A 36 5.39 -2.47 -1.27
CA PHE A 36 4.20 -3.00 -1.93
C PHE A 36 4.57 -3.86 -3.14
N SER A 37 3.64 -4.70 -3.58
CA SER A 37 3.66 -5.35 -4.88
C SER A 37 2.39 -4.98 -5.64
N MET A 38 2.39 -5.18 -6.95
CA MET A 38 1.18 -5.03 -7.76
C MET A 38 0.54 -6.41 -7.95
N ASP A 39 -0.73 -6.55 -7.58
CA ASP A 39 -1.49 -7.73 -7.94
C ASP A 39 -1.74 -7.75 -9.46
N LYS A 40 -1.33 -8.83 -10.12
CA LYS A 40 -1.46 -8.95 -11.58
C LYS A 40 -2.90 -9.14 -12.04
N LYS A 41 -3.78 -9.64 -11.16
CA LYS A 41 -5.19 -9.89 -11.48
C LYS A 41 -6.03 -8.62 -11.36
N SER A 42 -5.98 -7.97 -10.20
CA SER A 42 -6.77 -6.75 -9.94
C SER A 42 -6.09 -5.46 -10.40
N GLY A 43 -4.77 -5.48 -10.62
CA GLY A 43 -4.01 -4.26 -10.88
C GLY A 43 -3.89 -3.34 -9.67
N LEU A 44 -4.26 -3.81 -8.47
CA LEU A 44 -4.22 -3.05 -7.23
C LEU A 44 -2.92 -3.31 -6.46
N PRO A 45 -2.43 -2.32 -5.69
CA PRO A 45 -1.29 -2.53 -4.82
C PRO A 45 -1.65 -3.42 -3.63
N ILE A 46 -0.76 -4.37 -3.32
CA ILE A 46 -0.77 -5.12 -2.06
C ILE A 46 0.36 -4.57 -1.19
N PHE A 47 0.02 -4.07 -0.01
CA PHE A 47 0.95 -3.43 0.90
C PHE A 47 1.48 -4.39 1.96
N TYR A 48 2.74 -4.17 2.38
CA TYR A 48 3.40 -4.98 3.38
C TYR A 48 4.20 -4.14 4.38
N ARG A 49 4.17 -4.56 5.64
CA ARG A 49 5.10 -4.12 6.69
C ARG A 49 5.96 -5.32 7.08
N GLY A 50 7.23 -5.30 6.69
CA GLY A 50 8.08 -6.49 6.76
C GLY A 50 7.49 -7.64 5.94
N ASN A 51 7.24 -8.79 6.58
CA ASN A 51 6.67 -9.99 5.95
C ASN A 51 5.15 -10.13 6.14
N LYS A 52 4.49 -9.14 6.73
CA LYS A 52 3.04 -9.15 6.95
C LYS A 52 2.35 -8.24 5.96
N ARG A 53 1.23 -8.70 5.39
CA ARG A 53 0.34 -7.87 4.58
C ARG A 53 -0.41 -6.90 5.49
N VAL A 54 -0.58 -5.67 5.03
CA VAL A 54 -1.32 -4.61 5.72
C VAL A 54 -2.32 -3.97 4.78
N GLU A 55 -3.43 -3.51 5.33
CA GLU A 55 -4.52 -2.87 4.60
C GLU A 55 -4.99 -1.64 5.38
N ALA A 56 -5.39 -0.61 4.64
CA ALA A 56 -6.01 0.55 5.24
C ALA A 56 -7.48 0.21 5.55
N ASP A 57 -7.94 0.54 6.75
CA ASP A 57 -9.34 0.38 7.11
C ASP A 57 -10.23 1.51 6.56
N ALA A 58 -11.49 1.56 6.98
CA ALA A 58 -12.45 2.58 6.55
C ALA A 58 -12.02 4.02 6.91
N THR A 59 -11.18 4.20 7.93
CA THR A 59 -10.64 5.49 8.35
C THR A 59 -9.32 5.83 7.66
N GLY A 60 -8.73 4.86 6.96
CA GLY A 60 -7.43 4.96 6.31
C GLY A 60 -6.25 4.59 7.21
N GLU A 61 -6.50 4.11 8.43
CA GLU A 61 -5.45 3.61 9.33
C GLU A 61 -4.92 2.27 8.84
N TRP A 62 -3.60 2.09 8.89
CA TRP A 62 -2.99 0.83 8.50
C TRP A 62 -3.18 -0.22 9.58
N GLN A 63 -3.70 -1.38 9.18
CA GLN A 63 -3.90 -2.54 10.05
C GLN A 63 -3.27 -3.77 9.40
N LEU A 64 -2.97 -4.80 10.22
CA LEU A 64 -2.63 -6.11 9.68
C LEU A 64 -3.82 -6.63 8.88
N ALA A 65 -3.57 -7.03 7.64
CA ALA A 65 -4.61 -7.65 6.83
C ALA A 65 -5.07 -8.92 7.55
N LYS A 66 -6.38 -9.03 7.79
CA LYS A 66 -6.94 -10.24 8.37
C LYS A 66 -6.66 -11.37 7.40
N ASN A 67 -6.15 -12.49 7.92
CA ASN A 67 -6.04 -13.73 7.14
C ASN A 67 -7.46 -14.24 6.91
N THR A 68 -8.18 -13.65 5.97
CA THR A 68 -9.41 -14.23 5.48
C THR A 68 -8.97 -15.42 4.64
N LYS A 69 -8.81 -16.58 5.28
CA LYS A 69 -8.89 -17.86 4.56
C LYS A 69 -10.28 -17.85 3.93
N LEU A 70 -10.33 -17.49 2.64
CA LEU A 70 -11.46 -17.85 1.78
C LEU A 70 -11.51 -19.38 1.70
#